data_AF-A0A4S1M3T7-F1
#
_entry.id   AF-A0A4S1M3T7-F1
#
_cell.length_a   1.000
_cell.length_b   1.000
_cell.length_c   1.000
_cell.angle_alpha   90.00
_cell.angle_beta   90.00
_cell.angle_gamma   90.00
#
_symmetry.space_group_name_H-M   'P 1'
#
loop_
_entity.id
_entity.type
_entity.pdbx_description
1 polymer ?
#
loop_
_entity_poly.entity_id
_entity_poly.type
_entity_poly.pdbx_seq_one_letter_code
_entity_poly.pdbx_strand_id
1 'polypeptide(L)'
;ELVPVPDAVYKKALHFKVFMNTTDGTRSSVIRATKALLEVEDVELVDNEDMQYKIIVHEPLDDLTLYVLNLYRLYIKPGGVKFLGYQTEAKNLIGII
;
A
#
# COMPACT_ATOMS: atom_id res chain seq x y z
N GLU A 1 -29.76 2.15 -4.82
CA GLU A 1 -29.14 1.92 -6.15
C GLU A 1 -27.67 1.57 -5.96
N LEU A 2 -27.15 0.61 -6.73
CA LEU A 2 -25.71 0.34 -6.78
C LEU A 2 -25.08 1.42 -7.65
N VAL A 3 -24.40 2.39 -7.03
CA VAL A 3 -23.59 3.36 -7.77
C VAL A 3 -22.51 2.57 -8.51
N PRO A 4 -22.44 2.65 -9.85
CA PRO A 4 -21.40 1.98 -10.60
C PRO A 4 -20.04 2.47 -10.12
N VAL A 5 -19.21 1.55 -9.66
CA VAL A 5 -17.83 1.86 -9.29
C VAL A 5 -17.08 2.25 -10.57
N PRO A 6 -16.37 3.39 -10.61
CA PRO A 6 -15.69 3.84 -11.82
C PRO A 6 -14.70 2.80 -12.36
N ASP A 7 -14.58 2.67 -13.68
CA ASP A 7 -13.66 1.73 -14.35
C ASP A 7 -12.21 1.85 -13.84
N ALA A 8 -11.78 3.07 -13.49
CA ALA A 8 -10.46 3.31 -12.92
C ALA A 8 -10.24 2.58 -11.59
N VAL A 9 -11.26 2.51 -10.72
CA VAL A 9 -11.23 1.75 -9.47
C VAL A 9 -11.07 0.25 -9.77
N TYR A 10 -11.84 -0.28 -10.72
CA TYR A 10 -11.78 -1.69 -11.10
C TYR A 10 -10.42 -2.08 -11.68
N LYS A 11 -9.86 -1.27 -12.58
CA LYS A 11 -8.53 -1.49 -13.15
C LYS A 11 -7.45 -1.47 -12.06
N LYS A 12 -7.51 -0.49 -11.15
CA LYS A 12 -6.54 -0.41 -10.04
C LYS A 12 -6.66 -1.62 -9.10
N ALA A 13 -7.87 -2.01 -8.73
CA ALA A 13 -8.11 -3.21 -7.92
C ALA A 13 -7.63 -4.51 -8.59
N LEU A 14 -7.83 -4.66 -9.91
CA LEU A 14 -7.32 -5.80 -10.69
C LEU A 14 -5.80 -5.83 -10.72
N HIS A 15 -5.13 -4.70 -10.95
CA HIS A 15 -3.68 -4.62 -10.89
C HIS A 15 -3.17 -5.06 -9.52
N PHE A 16 -3.74 -4.52 -8.44
CA PHE A 16 -3.41 -4.94 -7.08
C PHE A 16 -3.57 -6.45 -6.88
N LYS A 17 -4.66 -7.05 -7.37
CA LYS A 17 -4.94 -8.49 -7.20
C LYS A 17 -3.99 -9.37 -8.01
N VAL A 18 -3.62 -8.96 -9.23
CA VAL A 18 -2.61 -9.66 -10.04
C VAL A 18 -1.27 -9.60 -9.35
N PHE A 19 -0.87 -8.42 -8.87
CA PHE A 19 0.40 -8.24 -8.18
C PHE A 19 0.48 -9.07 -6.89
N MET A 20 -0.57 -9.07 -6.07
CA MET A 20 -0.66 -9.92 -4.86
C MET A 20 -0.36 -11.40 -5.12
N ASN A 21 -0.72 -11.91 -6.30
CA ASN A 21 -0.51 -13.30 -6.66
C ASN A 21 0.88 -13.56 -7.29
N THR A 22 1.62 -12.52 -7.65
CA THR A 22 2.96 -12.63 -8.27
C THR A 22 4.10 -12.22 -7.35
N THR A 23 3.82 -11.57 -6.21
CA THR A 23 4.85 -11.31 -5.18
C THR A 23 5.30 -12.62 -4.54
N ASP A 24 6.62 -12.80 -4.40
CA ASP A 24 7.22 -13.87 -3.59
C ASP A 24 7.16 -13.60 -2.07
N GLY A 25 6.58 -12.48 -1.66
CA GLY A 25 6.42 -12.07 -0.26
C GLY A 25 7.68 -11.51 0.38
N THR A 26 8.79 -11.39 -0.34
CA THR A 26 10.02 -10.76 0.18
C THR A 26 9.85 -9.26 0.39
N ARG A 27 10.55 -8.67 1.37
CA ARG A 27 10.55 -7.20 1.60
C ARG A 27 10.79 -6.41 0.31
N SER A 28 11.74 -6.86 -0.51
CA SER A 28 12.09 -6.21 -1.76
C SER A 28 10.99 -6.28 -2.81
N SER A 29 10.26 -7.40 -2.91
CA SER A 29 9.13 -7.51 -3.84
C SER A 29 7.93 -6.68 -3.39
N VAL A 30 7.67 -6.63 -2.07
CA VAL A 30 6.63 -5.79 -1.47
C VAL A 30 6.87 -4.30 -1.73
N ILE A 31 8.09 -3.81 -1.48
CA ILE A 31 8.44 -2.40 -1.73
C ILE A 31 8.28 -2.06 -3.21
N ARG A 32 8.83 -2.90 -4.11
CA ARG A 32 8.75 -2.68 -5.56
C ARG A 32 7.30 -2.65 -6.04
N ALA A 33 6.47 -3.57 -5.55
CA ALA A 33 5.06 -3.62 -5.89
C ALA A 33 4.30 -2.39 -5.38
N THR A 34 4.58 -1.95 -4.15
CA THR A 34 3.96 -0.75 -3.56
C THR A 34 4.26 0.48 -4.40
N LYS A 35 5.54 0.69 -4.75
CA LYS A 35 5.97 1.81 -5.60
C LYS A 35 5.26 1.80 -6.95
N ALA A 36 5.22 0.66 -7.62
CA ALA A 36 4.58 0.52 -8.92
C ALA A 36 3.05 0.71 -8.89
N LEU A 37 2.37 0.25 -7.83
CA LEU A 37 0.90 0.31 -7.72
C LEU A 37 0.39 1.68 -7.27
N LEU A 38 1.15 2.35 -6.42
CA LEU A 38 0.81 3.66 -5.87
C LEU A 38 1.42 4.80 -6.69
N GLU A 39 2.30 4.50 -7.65
CA GLU A 39 3.04 5.48 -8.47
C GLU A 39 3.86 6.45 -7.59
N VAL A 40 4.53 5.89 -6.58
CA VAL A 40 5.36 6.60 -5.59
C VAL A 40 6.78 6.04 -5.59
N GLU A 41 7.74 6.86 -5.18
CA GLU A 41 9.16 6.53 -5.13
C GLU A 41 9.68 6.36 -3.70
N ASP A 42 9.09 7.02 -2.71
CA ASP A 42 9.53 6.98 -1.31
C ASP A 42 8.57 6.14 -0.44
N VAL A 43 9.00 4.88 -0.23
CA VAL A 43 8.25 3.87 0.53
C VAL A 43 9.19 3.18 1.49
N GLU A 44 8.75 3.08 2.73
CA GLU A 44 9.42 2.35 3.79
C GLU A 44 8.57 1.16 4.24
N LEU A 45 9.25 0.04 4.50
CA LEU A 45 8.63 -1.15 5.07
C LEU A 45 9.19 -1.36 6.49
N VAL A 46 8.31 -1.30 7.48
CA VAL A 46 8.66 -1.54 8.88
C VAL A 46 8.26 -2.96 9.23
N ASP A 47 9.23 -3.74 9.69
CA ASP A 47 9.04 -5.10 10.21
C ASP A 47 9.22 -5.02 11.72
N ASN A 48 8.18 -5.37 12.47
CA ASN A 48 8.21 -5.30 13.93
C ASN A 48 8.74 -6.60 14.57
N GLU A 49 9.21 -7.56 13.76
CA GLU A 49 9.71 -8.89 14.20
C GLU A 49 8.68 -9.73 14.98
N ASP A 50 7.43 -9.29 15.05
CA ASP A 50 6.30 -9.92 15.75
C ASP A 50 5.27 -10.51 14.78
N MET A 51 5.73 -10.82 13.56
CA MET A 51 4.85 -11.18 12.45
C MET A 51 3.83 -10.07 12.15
N GLN A 52 4.30 -8.81 12.10
CA GLN A 52 3.55 -7.68 11.56
C GLN A 52 4.44 -6.82 10.68
N TYR A 53 3.87 -6.40 9.55
CA TYR A 53 4.51 -5.49 8.61
C TYR A 53 3.65 -4.24 8.44
N LYS A 54 4.31 -3.09 8.42
CA LYS A 54 3.71 -1.81 8.03
C LYS A 54 4.39 -1.27 6.79
N ILE A 55 3.61 -0.62 5.93
CA ILE A 55 4.10 0.10 4.76
C ILE A 55 3.81 1.57 5.01
N ILE A 56 4.85 2.38 5.02
CA ILE A 56 4.80 3.83 5.16
C ILE A 56 5.09 4.41 3.79
N VAL A 57 4.20 5.28 3.32
CA VAL A 57 4.38 6.03 2.07
C VAL A 57 4.63 7.47 2.45
N HIS A 58 5.77 8.02 2.04
CA HIS A 58 6.21 9.39 2.40
C HIS A 58 5.71 10.45 1.40
N GLU A 59 4.73 10.09 0.59
CA GLU A 59 4.16 10.90 -0.50
C GLU A 59 2.63 10.98 -0.38
N PRO A 60 2.01 12.08 -0.83
CA PRO A 60 0.56 12.19 -0.85
C PRO A 60 -0.06 11.17 -1.82
N LEU A 61 -1.03 10.40 -1.34
CA LEU A 61 -1.83 9.50 -2.17
C LEU A 61 -3.12 10.19 -2.60
N ASP A 62 -3.52 10.00 -3.86
CA ASP A 62 -4.78 10.54 -4.36
C ASP A 62 -6.00 9.83 -3.74
N ASP A 63 -7.15 10.52 -3.74
CA ASP A 63 -8.39 10.04 -3.11
C ASP A 63 -8.89 8.71 -3.70
N LEU A 64 -8.68 8.50 -5.01
CA LEU A 64 -9.06 7.26 -5.69
C LEU A 64 -8.22 6.08 -5.18
N THR A 65 -6.91 6.31 -4.98
CA THR A 65 -5.97 5.34 -4.42
C THR A 65 -6.32 5.01 -2.98
N LEU A 66 -6.55 6.02 -2.14
CA LEU A 66 -6.99 5.84 -0.76
C LEU A 66 -8.32 5.08 -0.69
N TYR A 67 -9.26 5.39 -1.57
CA TYR A 67 -10.54 4.68 -1.68
C TYR A 67 -10.34 3.20 -2.05
N VAL A 68 -9.52 2.90 -3.06
CA VAL A 68 -9.22 1.51 -3.48
C VAL A 68 -8.57 0.71 -2.36
N LEU A 69 -7.56 1.28 -1.68
CA LEU A 69 -6.85 0.63 -0.58
C LEU A 69 -7.79 0.27 0.57
N ASN A 70 -8.67 1.21 0.94
CA ASN A 70 -9.64 1.03 2.02
C ASN A 70 -10.78 0.07 1.63
N LEU A 71 -11.33 0.20 0.42
CA LEU A 71 -12.48 -0.58 -0.05
C LEU A 71 -12.14 -2.06 -0.20
N TYR A 72 -10.98 -2.37 -0.78
CA TYR A 72 -10.60 -3.74 -1.10
C TYR A 72 -9.67 -4.39 -0.08
N ARG A 73 -9.29 -3.68 0.99
CA ARG A 73 -8.37 -4.18 2.03
C ARG A 73 -7.14 -4.84 1.40
N LEU A 74 -6.57 -4.16 0.40
CA LEU A 74 -5.48 -4.70 -0.41
C LEU A 74 -4.20 -4.58 0.40
N TYR A 75 -3.69 -5.72 0.83
CA TYR A 75 -2.59 -5.81 1.78
C TYR A 75 -1.44 -6.55 1.14
N ILE A 76 -0.42 -5.83 0.69
CA ILE A 76 0.80 -6.45 0.21
C ILE A 76 1.53 -7.02 1.43
N LYS A 77 1.38 -8.33 1.66
CA LYS A 77 1.92 -9.01 2.84
C LYS A 77 2.88 -10.13 2.47
N PRO A 78 3.96 -10.34 3.25
CA PRO A 78 4.70 -11.58 3.23
C PRO A 78 3.80 -12.76 3.61
N GLY A 79 4.08 -13.96 3.07
CA GLY A 79 3.38 -15.18 3.47
C GLY A 79 3.56 -15.45 4.97
N GLY A 80 2.47 -15.82 5.66
CA GLY A 80 2.52 -16.22 7.09
C GLY A 80 2.23 -15.12 8.12
N VAL A 81 1.85 -13.91 7.70
CA VAL A 81 1.88 -12.73 8.57
C VAL A 81 0.52 -12.01 8.68
N LYS A 82 0.23 -11.37 9.83
CA LYS A 82 -1.00 -10.61 10.09
C LYS A 82 -0.81 -9.14 9.69
N PHE A 83 -1.63 -8.64 8.77
CA PHE A 83 -1.59 -7.25 8.31
C PHE A 83 -2.48 -6.34 9.17
N LEU A 84 -1.98 -5.19 9.62
CA LEU A 84 -2.68 -4.29 10.54
C LEU A 84 -3.19 -2.97 9.92
N GLY A 85 -2.80 -2.61 8.69
CA GLY A 85 -3.24 -1.35 8.06
C GLY A 85 -2.09 -0.53 7.47
N TYR A 86 -2.45 0.49 6.69
CA TYR A 86 -1.54 1.56 6.29
C TYR A 86 -1.62 2.71 7.30
N GLN A 87 -0.49 3.34 7.62
CA GLN A 87 -0.42 4.52 8.49
C GLN A 87 0.26 5.65 7.71
N THR A 88 -0.38 6.82 7.66
CA THR A 88 0.20 8.03 7.08
C THR A 88 0.82 8.85 8.21
N GLU A 89 2.08 9.25 8.07
CA GLU A 89 2.73 10.19 8.98
C GLU A 89 3.21 11.41 8.19
N ALA A 90 2.79 12.60 8.63
CA ALA A 90 3.28 13.85 8.06
C ALA A 90 4.66 14.16 8.65
N LYS A 91 5.69 14.24 7.80
CA LYS A 91 7.04 14.63 8.20
C LYS A 91 7.04 16.13 8.55
N ASN A 92 7.01 16.46 9.84
CA ASN A 92 7.22 17.83 10.29
C ASN A 92 8.68 18.23 10.06
N LEU A 93 8.94 18.94 8.97
CA LEU A 93 10.19 19.67 8.73
C LEU A 93 10.20 20.95 9.58
N ILE A 94 10.17 20.82 10.91
CA ILE A 94 10.46 21.95 11.79
C ILE A 94 11.94 21.89 12.11
N GLY A 95 12.66 22.88 11.57
CA GLY A 95 14.10 22.97 11.57
C GLY A 95 14.71 22.87 12.96
N ILE A 96 15.81 22.13 13.03
CA ILE A 96 16.81 22.28 14.07
C ILE A 96 17.47 23.64 13.81
N ILE A 97 17.16 24.62 14.66
CA ILE A 97 17.95 25.85 14.84
C ILE A 97 19.03 25.55 15.86
#